data_AF-A0A0N8H5L0-F1
#
_entry.id   AF-A0A0N8H5L0-F1
#
_cell.length_a   1.000
_cell.length_b   1.000
_cell.length_c   1.000
_cell.angle_alpha   90.00
_cell.angle_beta   90.00
_cell.angle_gamma   90.00
#
_symmetry.space_group_name_H-M   'P 1'
#
loop_
_entity.id
_entity.type
_entity.pdbx_description
1 polymer ?
#
loop_
_entity_poly.entity_id
_entity_poly.type
_entity_poly.pdbx_seq_one_letter_code
_entity_poly.pdbx_strand_id
1 'polypeptide(L)'
;MPGPSTSKTSSAIGSTIAPAEDPISETPFPYKPGCVLELTQPDAECIEVSVVKVMSTTTSPVMEVQLTVGSEVRKAVLKLYDRRFGSMRGSRAVGASRMYRPYTLQSEKAFQDYIVSGKFDKLRTQLKREDELNRPANEDRDNDTEEDELDEPDSMWERMGRFESTVFHRIRKTFLDELQAYNQLIDLQGECIPKLISEITLDYPSKTTEGSPLFRQASGILIQHIDGFPLSELVGQIPNNPPVWERILQQAMRAGDLMNGAGVIHEDYHLKNILVARGEGDYFKVYAIDFGKCLFQRDCKTTSDPEDRRGFAYRARLAANGPEIGAKMKRMVHRLTGITINSPGEPSS
;
A
#
# COMPACT_ATOMS: atom_id res chain seq x y z
N MET A 1 -38.28 -14.58 -76.17
CA MET A 1 -39.02 -14.77 -74.90
C MET A 1 -38.64 -16.15 -74.37
N PRO A 2 -38.24 -16.38 -73.10
CA PRO A 2 -37.44 -15.64 -72.11
C PRO A 2 -35.95 -16.05 -72.22
N GLY A 3 -34.95 -15.67 -71.43
CA GLY A 3 -34.84 -14.89 -70.18
C GLY A 3 -33.39 -14.39 -69.98
N PRO A 4 -33.10 -13.64 -68.91
CA PRO A 4 -31.86 -12.88 -68.78
C PRO A 4 -30.73 -13.66 -68.07
N SER A 5 -29.53 -13.59 -68.63
CA SER A 5 -28.28 -13.99 -67.99
C SER A 5 -27.71 -12.81 -67.20
N THR A 6 -27.49 -13.00 -65.91
CA THR A 6 -26.92 -12.02 -64.99
C THR A 6 -25.39 -12.05 -65.04
N SER A 7 -24.79 -11.03 -65.65
CA SER A 7 -23.36 -10.74 -65.50
C SER A 7 -23.12 -9.87 -64.27
N LYS A 8 -22.37 -10.40 -63.30
CA LYS A 8 -21.90 -9.68 -62.10
C LYS A 8 -20.86 -8.63 -62.48
N THR A 9 -21.13 -7.37 -62.15
CA THR A 9 -20.14 -6.30 -62.08
C THR A 9 -19.50 -6.28 -60.70
N SER A 10 -18.18 -6.36 -60.68
CA SER A 10 -17.31 -6.16 -59.53
C SER A 10 -17.28 -4.68 -59.15
N SER A 11 -17.57 -4.35 -57.89
CA SER A 11 -17.29 -3.04 -57.32
C SER A 11 -16.48 -3.25 -56.04
N ALA A 12 -15.22 -2.83 -56.12
CA ALA A 12 -14.30 -2.82 -54.99
C ALA A 12 -14.71 -1.68 -54.05
N ILE A 13 -15.07 -2.03 -52.80
CA ILE A 13 -15.17 -1.06 -51.71
C ILE A 13 -13.92 -1.23 -50.87
N GLY A 14 -13.11 -0.18 -50.86
CA GLY A 14 -11.89 -0.08 -50.09
C GLY A 14 -12.15 -0.29 -48.60
N SER A 15 -11.47 -1.28 -48.05
CA SER A 15 -11.33 -1.44 -46.61
C SER A 15 -10.41 -0.32 -46.11
N THR A 16 -11.00 0.67 -45.45
CA THR A 16 -10.28 1.61 -44.61
C THR A 16 -9.69 0.83 -43.44
N ILE A 17 -8.41 0.49 -43.55
CA ILE A 17 -7.62 -0.07 -42.46
C ILE A 17 -7.55 1.03 -41.39
N ALA A 18 -8.13 0.76 -40.21
CA ALA A 18 -7.95 1.59 -39.03
C ALA A 18 -6.44 1.74 -38.76
N PRO A 19 -5.94 2.94 -38.40
CA PRO A 19 -4.53 3.11 -38.09
C PRO A 19 -4.16 2.15 -36.96
N ALA A 20 -3.07 1.39 -37.16
CA ALA A 20 -2.51 0.53 -36.15
C ALA A 20 -2.27 1.36 -34.88
N GLU A 21 -2.86 0.93 -33.75
CA GLU A 21 -2.59 1.53 -32.45
C GLU A 21 -1.07 1.50 -32.22
N ASP A 22 -0.49 2.66 -31.88
CA ASP A 22 0.92 2.75 -31.53
C ASP A 22 1.23 1.72 -30.43
N PRO A 23 2.38 1.02 -30.48
CA PRO A 23 2.73 0.03 -29.48
C PRO A 23 2.71 0.69 -28.09
N ILE A 24 1.94 0.10 -27.18
CA ILE A 24 1.79 0.52 -25.79
C ILE A 24 3.17 0.47 -25.11
N SER A 25 3.89 1.59 -25.12
CA SER A 25 5.18 1.71 -24.46
C SER A 25 4.96 1.93 -22.96
N GLU A 26 5.18 0.87 -22.19
CA GLU A 26 5.18 0.92 -20.73
C GLU A 26 6.28 1.87 -20.23
N THR A 27 5.98 2.63 -19.17
CA THR A 27 6.99 3.48 -18.53
C THR A 27 8.00 2.62 -17.77
N PRO A 28 9.30 2.75 -18.05
CA PRO A 28 10.31 1.92 -17.41
C PRO A 28 10.42 2.22 -15.91
N PHE A 29 10.62 1.18 -15.11
CA PHE A 29 10.86 1.30 -13.67
C PHE A 29 12.20 2.03 -13.39
N PRO A 30 12.18 3.22 -12.75
CA PRO A 30 13.36 4.07 -12.64
C PRO A 30 14.24 3.75 -11.41
N TYR A 31 13.70 3.04 -10.42
CA TYR A 31 14.37 2.82 -9.13
C TYR A 31 15.31 1.63 -9.21
N LYS A 32 16.57 1.83 -9.58
CA LYS A 32 17.57 0.75 -9.71
C LYS A 32 18.73 0.94 -8.74
N PRO A 33 19.38 -0.15 -8.25
CA PRO A 33 20.60 -0.04 -7.50
C PRO A 33 21.64 0.86 -8.19
N GLY A 34 22.26 1.75 -7.43
CA GLY A 34 23.22 2.74 -7.91
C GLY A 34 22.61 4.04 -8.45
N CYS A 35 21.29 4.12 -8.64
CA CYS A 35 20.64 5.38 -9.01
C CYS A 35 20.61 6.35 -7.82
N VAL A 36 20.85 7.63 -8.10
CA VAL A 36 20.66 8.73 -7.15
C VAL A 36 19.28 9.34 -7.39
N LEU A 37 18.56 9.61 -6.31
CA LEU A 37 17.27 10.28 -6.30
C LEU A 37 17.42 11.60 -5.56
N GLU A 38 16.95 12.68 -6.17
CA GLU A 38 16.76 13.97 -5.51
C GLU A 38 15.36 13.99 -4.91
N LEU A 39 15.28 14.16 -3.59
CA LEU A 39 14.04 14.18 -2.84
C LEU A 39 13.87 15.55 -2.18
N THR A 40 12.63 16.02 -2.05
CA THR A 40 12.32 17.28 -1.37
C THR A 40 11.63 16.99 -0.04
N GLN A 41 12.11 17.63 1.03
CA GLN A 41 11.52 17.58 2.37
C GLN A 41 10.46 18.67 2.57
N PRO A 42 9.64 18.63 3.64
CA PRO A 42 8.53 19.58 3.83
C PRO A 42 8.97 21.05 3.98
N ASP A 43 10.20 21.29 4.44
CA ASP A 43 10.83 22.60 4.54
C ASP A 43 11.49 23.07 3.23
N ALA A 44 11.25 22.34 2.14
CA ALA A 44 11.85 22.53 0.82
C ALA A 44 13.37 22.29 0.76
N GLU A 45 13.95 21.64 1.77
CA GLU A 45 15.33 21.12 1.67
C GLU A 45 15.37 19.95 0.68
N CYS A 46 16.35 19.97 -0.22
CA CYS A 46 16.60 18.85 -1.13
C CYS A 46 17.66 17.93 -0.54
N ILE A 47 17.38 16.63 -0.52
CA ILE A 47 18.31 15.60 -0.12
C ILE A 47 18.57 14.65 -1.27
N GLU A 48 19.82 14.22 -1.41
CA GLU A 48 20.21 13.17 -2.34
C GLU A 48 20.29 11.83 -1.60
N VAL A 49 19.65 10.81 -2.17
CA VAL A 49 19.77 9.45 -1.68
C VAL A 49 20.19 8.51 -2.80
N SER A 50 21.05 7.54 -2.50
CA SER A 50 21.41 6.50 -3.46
C SER A 50 20.65 5.21 -3.17
N VAL A 51 20.05 4.62 -4.21
CA VAL A 51 19.33 3.34 -4.10
C VAL A 51 20.35 2.22 -3.96
N VAL A 52 20.30 1.50 -2.84
CA VAL A 52 21.17 0.35 -2.58
C VAL A 52 20.53 -0.91 -3.13
N LYS A 53 19.26 -1.15 -2.78
CA LYS A 53 18.49 -2.30 -3.26
C LYS A 53 17.00 -1.97 -3.31
N VAL A 54 16.30 -2.58 -4.25
CA VAL A 54 14.83 -2.58 -4.29
C VAL A 54 14.35 -3.75 -3.43
N MET A 55 13.61 -3.47 -2.37
CA MET A 55 13.17 -4.48 -1.40
C MET A 55 11.87 -5.16 -1.84
N SER A 56 10.88 -4.36 -2.22
CA SER A 56 9.59 -4.86 -2.67
C SER A 56 8.86 -3.86 -3.56
N THR A 57 7.88 -4.37 -4.29
CA THR A 57 6.90 -3.58 -5.03
C THR A 57 5.52 -4.16 -4.73
N THR A 58 5.09 -4.09 -3.46
CA THR A 58 3.73 -4.50 -3.08
C THR A 58 2.75 -3.44 -3.54
N THR A 59 2.44 -2.43 -2.74
CA THR A 59 1.53 -1.33 -3.11
C THR A 59 2.30 -0.13 -3.68
N SER A 60 3.53 0.03 -3.24
CA SER A 60 4.46 1.10 -3.60
C SER A 60 5.88 0.53 -3.77
N PRO A 61 6.73 1.16 -4.58
CA PRO A 61 8.17 0.94 -4.53
C PRO A 61 8.75 1.14 -3.13
N VAL A 62 9.48 0.13 -2.64
CA VAL A 62 10.23 0.18 -1.39
C VAL A 62 11.69 -0.11 -1.69
N MET A 63 12.58 0.79 -1.29
CA MET A 63 14.03 0.66 -1.47
C MET A 63 14.78 0.82 -0.16
N GLU A 64 15.88 0.10 -0.01
CA GLU A 64 16.95 0.51 0.91
C GLU A 64 17.75 1.60 0.20
N VAL A 65 17.99 2.70 0.90
CA VAL A 65 18.75 3.84 0.39
C VAL A 65 19.86 4.23 1.35
N GLN A 66 20.89 4.88 0.83
CA GLN A 66 21.93 5.54 1.62
C GLN A 66 21.75 7.05 1.55
N LEU A 67 21.80 7.68 2.72
CA LEU A 67 21.86 9.12 2.90
C LEU A 67 23.25 9.52 3.33
N THR A 68 23.73 10.62 2.77
CA THR A 68 24.98 11.27 3.21
C THR A 68 24.61 12.48 4.05
N VAL A 69 24.89 12.42 5.35
CA VAL A 69 24.66 13.53 6.28
C VAL A 69 26.04 14.00 6.78
N GLY A 70 26.54 15.09 6.21
CA GLY A 70 27.93 15.51 6.42
C GLY A 70 28.92 14.47 5.90
N SER A 71 29.72 13.89 6.79
CA SER A 71 30.66 12.79 6.46
C SER A 71 30.10 11.39 6.77
N GLU A 72 28.93 11.28 7.38
CA GLU A 72 28.34 10.00 7.76
C GLU A 72 27.41 9.48 6.65
N VAL A 73 27.57 8.19 6.31
CA VAL A 73 26.64 7.47 5.45
C VAL A 73 25.70 6.66 6.33
N ARG A 74 24.40 6.91 6.21
CA ARG A 74 23.35 6.22 6.97
C ARG A 74 22.42 5.46 6.04
N LYS A 75 22.04 4.25 6.44
CA LYS A 75 21.02 3.47 5.75
C LYS A 75 19.62 3.89 6.20
N ALA A 76 18.70 3.93 5.25
CA ALA A 76 17.28 4.10 5.50
C ALA A 76 16.46 3.23 4.55
N VAL A 77 15.16 3.16 4.80
CA VAL A 77 14.18 2.62 3.87
C VAL A 77 13.38 3.78 3.30
N LEU A 78 13.31 3.84 1.98
CA LEU A 78 12.49 4.79 1.24
C LEU A 78 11.28 4.06 0.66
N LYS A 79 10.08 4.51 1.04
CA LYS A 79 8.82 4.04 0.45
C LYS A 79 8.20 5.17 -0.36
N LEU A 80 8.11 4.98 -1.68
CA LEU A 80 7.56 5.95 -2.62
C LEU A 80 6.17 5.54 -3.06
N TYR A 81 5.17 6.36 -2.80
CA TYR A 81 3.80 6.19 -3.27
C TYR A 81 3.64 6.68 -4.71
N ASP A 82 4.50 6.13 -5.58
CA ASP A 82 4.47 6.40 -7.01
C ASP A 82 3.35 5.59 -7.67
N ARG A 83 2.31 6.30 -8.13
CA ARG A 83 1.16 5.66 -8.77
C ARG A 83 1.51 4.85 -10.01
N ARG A 84 2.62 5.15 -10.68
CA ARG A 84 3.02 4.49 -11.93
C ARG A 84 3.41 3.03 -11.71
N PHE A 85 3.75 2.65 -10.49
CA PHE A 85 4.27 1.34 -10.15
C PHE A 85 3.51 0.70 -8.97
N GLY A 86 3.67 -0.62 -8.79
CA GLY A 86 3.05 -1.38 -7.70
C GLY A 86 1.88 -2.27 -8.13
N SER A 87 1.40 -3.08 -7.18
CA SER A 87 0.42 -4.14 -7.39
C SER A 87 -0.98 -3.64 -7.74
N MET A 88 -1.30 -2.36 -7.48
CA MET A 88 -2.58 -1.77 -7.90
C MET A 88 -2.73 -1.74 -9.42
N ARG A 89 -1.64 -1.89 -10.17
CA ARG A 89 -1.64 -2.05 -11.62
C ARG A 89 -2.17 -3.42 -12.07
N GLY A 90 -2.20 -4.43 -11.19
CA GLY A 90 -2.87 -5.70 -11.43
C GLY A 90 -4.33 -5.66 -10.97
N SER A 91 -5.29 -5.38 -11.86
CA SER A 91 -6.71 -5.38 -11.48
C SER A 91 -7.27 -6.80 -11.33
N ARG A 92 -8.10 -7.03 -10.32
CA ARG A 92 -9.07 -8.14 -10.30
C ARG A 92 -10.30 -7.67 -11.07
N ALA A 93 -10.42 -8.03 -12.34
CA ALA A 93 -11.74 -8.05 -12.95
C ALA A 93 -12.51 -9.23 -12.33
N VAL A 94 -13.72 -8.98 -11.82
CA VAL A 94 -14.62 -10.04 -11.38
C VAL A 94 -14.83 -11.01 -12.56
N GLY A 95 -14.43 -12.27 -12.41
CA GLY A 95 -14.65 -13.32 -13.41
C GLY A 95 -13.61 -13.47 -14.53
N ALA A 96 -12.53 -12.69 -14.57
CA ALA A 96 -11.44 -12.87 -15.54
C ALA A 96 -10.06 -12.85 -14.87
N SER A 97 -9.08 -13.51 -15.51
CA SER A 97 -7.66 -13.48 -15.10
C SER A 97 -7.21 -12.04 -14.79
N ARG A 98 -6.32 -11.86 -13.79
CA ARG A 98 -5.79 -10.55 -13.39
C ARG A 98 -5.30 -9.80 -14.64
N MET A 99 -6.04 -8.81 -15.10
CA MET A 99 -5.61 -7.99 -16.23
C MET A 99 -4.67 -6.92 -15.68
N TYR A 100 -3.38 -7.14 -15.88
CA TYR A 100 -2.36 -6.14 -15.63
C TYR A 100 -2.58 -4.95 -16.58
N ARG A 101 -2.63 -3.74 -16.01
CA ARG A 101 -2.76 -2.47 -16.74
C ARG A 101 -1.50 -1.64 -16.50
N PRO A 102 -0.51 -1.70 -17.41
CA PRO A 102 0.72 -0.93 -17.28
C PRO A 102 0.42 0.57 -17.30
N TYR A 103 1.30 1.34 -16.65
CA TYR A 103 1.28 2.79 -16.77
C TYR A 103 1.99 3.23 -18.06
N THR A 104 1.35 4.11 -18.82
CA THR A 104 1.76 4.53 -20.16
C THR A 104 1.60 6.04 -20.33
N LEU A 105 2.20 6.61 -21.38
CA LEU A 105 1.97 8.03 -21.71
C LEU A 105 0.51 8.32 -22.07
N GLN A 106 -0.19 7.35 -22.68
CA GLN A 106 -1.60 7.49 -23.01
C GLN A 106 -2.48 7.51 -21.74
N SER A 107 -2.18 6.64 -20.77
CA SER A 107 -2.89 6.65 -19.48
C SER A 107 -2.59 7.93 -18.70
N GLU A 108 -1.36 8.44 -18.78
CA GLU A 108 -1.04 9.73 -18.18
C GLU A 108 -1.83 10.87 -18.79
N LYS A 109 -1.89 10.94 -20.12
CA LYS A 109 -2.71 11.95 -20.80
C LYS A 109 -4.18 11.83 -20.39
N ALA A 110 -4.73 10.62 -20.38
CA ALA A 110 -6.12 10.39 -19.98
C ALA A 110 -6.38 10.81 -18.53
N PHE A 111 -5.44 10.58 -17.61
CA PHE A 111 -5.52 11.04 -16.23
C PHE A 111 -5.56 12.56 -16.12
N GLN A 112 -4.64 13.25 -16.82
CA GLN A 112 -4.60 14.71 -16.83
C GLN A 112 -5.89 15.29 -17.42
N ASP A 113 -6.36 14.77 -18.56
CA ASP A 113 -7.60 15.20 -19.20
C ASP A 113 -8.82 14.99 -18.26
N TYR A 114 -8.86 13.89 -17.49
CA TYR A 114 -9.91 13.57 -16.52
C TYR A 114 -9.92 14.51 -15.29
N ILE A 115 -8.74 14.97 -14.86
CA ILE A 115 -8.61 16.00 -13.81
C ILE A 115 -9.11 17.34 -14.34
N VAL A 116 -8.61 17.78 -15.51
CA VAL A 116 -8.97 19.07 -16.11
C VAL A 116 -10.47 19.16 -16.40
N SER A 117 -11.11 18.04 -16.75
CA SER A 117 -12.55 17.99 -16.96
C SER A 117 -13.40 18.04 -15.67
N GLY A 118 -12.78 18.11 -14.49
CA GLY A 118 -13.46 18.12 -13.18
C GLY A 118 -14.11 16.78 -12.78
N LYS A 119 -13.93 15.73 -13.58
CA LYS A 119 -14.53 14.39 -13.31
C LYS A 119 -13.85 13.73 -12.11
N PHE A 120 -12.57 14.03 -11.88
CA PHE A 120 -11.84 13.53 -10.72
C PHE A 120 -12.48 13.92 -9.37
N ASP A 121 -12.97 15.15 -9.21
CA ASP A 121 -13.54 15.59 -7.93
C ASP A 121 -14.83 14.85 -7.56
N LYS A 122 -15.67 14.56 -8.57
CA LYS A 122 -16.87 13.72 -8.42
C LYS A 122 -16.47 12.30 -8.00
N LEU A 123 -15.55 11.68 -8.74
CA LEU A 123 -15.04 10.33 -8.44
C LEU A 123 -14.42 10.26 -7.04
N ARG A 124 -13.62 11.26 -6.65
CA ARG A 124 -13.00 11.32 -5.32
C ARG A 124 -14.04 11.35 -4.20
N THR A 125 -15.17 12.02 -4.40
CA THR A 125 -16.25 12.08 -3.41
C THR A 125 -16.91 10.72 -3.26
N GLN A 126 -17.19 10.03 -4.37
CA GLN A 126 -17.67 8.65 -4.35
C GLN A 126 -16.68 7.70 -3.65
N LEU A 127 -15.40 7.73 -4.04
CA LEU A 127 -14.38 6.86 -3.45
C LEU A 127 -14.23 7.07 -1.94
N LYS A 128 -14.38 8.30 -1.44
CA LYS A 128 -14.41 8.57 0.01
C LYS A 128 -15.59 7.89 0.70
N ARG A 129 -16.79 7.98 0.11
CA ARG A 129 -17.98 7.29 0.65
C ARG A 129 -17.79 5.77 0.63
N GLU A 130 -17.21 5.23 -0.45
CA GLU A 130 -16.88 3.80 -0.54
C GLU A 130 -15.85 3.38 0.53
N ASP A 131 -14.83 4.20 0.78
CA ASP A 131 -13.83 3.95 1.82
C ASP A 131 -14.46 3.96 3.23
N GLU A 132 -15.40 4.86 3.48
CA GLU A 132 -16.20 4.91 4.72
C GLU A 132 -17.12 3.70 4.86
N LEU A 133 -17.75 3.27 3.75
CA LEU A 133 -18.71 2.17 3.72
C LEU A 133 -18.04 0.79 3.85
N ASN A 134 -16.88 0.61 3.21
CA ASN A 134 -16.13 -0.64 3.19
C ASN A 134 -15.33 -0.90 4.48
N ARG A 135 -15.30 0.05 5.43
CA ARG A 135 -14.81 -0.24 6.79
C ARG A 135 -15.79 -1.23 7.43
N PRO A 136 -15.32 -2.31 8.10
CA PRO A 136 -16.10 -3.53 8.39
C PRO A 136 -17.30 -3.41 9.38
N ALA A 137 -18.05 -2.29 9.46
CA ALA A 137 -19.15 -2.06 10.43
C ALA A 137 -20.54 -1.92 9.81
N ASN A 138 -20.67 -1.77 8.49
CA ASN A 138 -21.98 -1.48 7.93
C ASN A 138 -22.73 -2.77 7.56
N GLU A 139 -23.25 -3.45 8.58
CA GLU A 139 -24.35 -4.42 8.41
C GLU A 139 -25.73 -3.76 8.60
N ASP A 140 -25.80 -2.55 9.15
CA ASP A 140 -27.03 -1.74 9.18
C ASP A 140 -27.23 -1.07 7.82
N ARG A 141 -27.63 -1.88 6.83
CA ARG A 141 -28.07 -1.40 5.51
C ARG A 141 -29.47 -0.81 5.63
N ASP A 142 -29.56 0.49 5.93
CA ASP A 142 -30.70 1.26 5.44
C ASP A 142 -30.46 1.52 3.95
N ASN A 143 -31.36 0.99 3.14
CA ASN A 143 -31.28 0.83 1.69
C ASN A 143 -31.49 2.15 0.92
N ASP A 144 -31.20 3.29 1.53
CA ASP A 144 -31.44 4.64 0.99
C ASP A 144 -30.13 5.35 0.62
N THR A 145 -29.18 4.60 0.04
CA THR A 145 -28.11 5.26 -0.72
C THR A 145 -28.67 5.46 -2.12
N GLU A 146 -29.09 6.69 -2.45
CA GLU A 146 -29.18 7.11 -3.85
C GLU A 146 -27.80 6.85 -4.45
N GLU A 147 -27.65 5.73 -5.16
CA GLU A 147 -26.47 5.45 -5.95
C GLU A 147 -26.42 6.57 -7.00
N ASP A 148 -25.62 7.59 -6.73
CA ASP A 148 -25.04 8.43 -7.78
C ASP A 148 -24.16 7.49 -8.63
N GLU A 149 -24.80 6.62 -9.42
CA GLU A 149 -24.17 5.83 -10.46
C GLU A 149 -23.54 6.83 -11.41
N LEU A 150 -22.23 7.05 -11.28
CA LEU A 150 -21.48 7.72 -12.34
C LEU A 150 -21.76 6.94 -13.61
N ASP A 151 -22.28 7.64 -14.62
CA ASP A 151 -22.50 7.11 -15.96
C ASP A 151 -21.34 6.20 -16.35
N GLU A 152 -21.66 5.01 -16.88
CA GLU A 152 -20.62 4.13 -17.39
C GLU A 152 -19.74 4.93 -18.35
N PRO A 153 -18.42 4.87 -18.21
CA PRO A 153 -17.54 5.74 -18.98
C PRO A 153 -17.73 5.49 -20.48
N ASP A 154 -18.20 6.53 -21.16
CA ASP A 154 -18.67 6.52 -22.56
C ASP A 154 -17.55 6.22 -23.57
N SER A 155 -16.29 6.33 -23.15
CA SER A 155 -15.13 6.27 -24.03
C SER A 155 -13.93 5.58 -23.38
N MET A 156 -13.00 5.12 -24.22
CA MET A 156 -11.76 4.48 -23.77
C MET A 156 -10.87 5.43 -22.96
N TRP A 157 -10.75 6.69 -23.37
CA TRP A 157 -9.97 7.69 -22.64
C TRP A 157 -10.55 7.91 -21.24
N GLU A 158 -11.87 7.95 -21.11
CA GLU A 158 -12.52 8.14 -19.81
C GLU A 158 -12.35 6.92 -18.90
N ARG A 159 -12.42 5.71 -19.45
CA ARG A 159 -12.10 4.47 -18.72
C ARG A 159 -10.68 4.49 -18.17
N MET A 160 -9.72 4.95 -18.98
CA MET A 160 -8.31 5.06 -18.58
C MET A 160 -8.12 6.15 -17.52
N GLY A 161 -8.68 7.34 -17.73
CA GLY A 161 -8.63 8.44 -16.77
C GLY A 161 -9.22 8.06 -15.42
N ARG A 162 -10.42 7.46 -15.41
CA ARG A 162 -11.08 6.95 -14.20
C ARG A 162 -10.21 5.93 -13.47
N PHE A 163 -9.64 4.96 -14.19
CA PHE A 163 -8.74 3.96 -13.60
C PHE A 163 -7.50 4.59 -12.94
N GLU A 164 -6.80 5.47 -13.66
CA GLU A 164 -5.64 6.18 -13.13
C GLU A 164 -5.98 7.04 -11.91
N SER A 165 -7.13 7.71 -11.94
CA SER A 165 -7.65 8.48 -10.82
C SER A 165 -7.98 7.61 -9.60
N THR A 166 -8.53 6.42 -9.78
CA THR A 166 -8.75 5.46 -8.69
C THR A 166 -7.43 4.98 -8.10
N VAL A 167 -6.44 4.65 -8.94
CA VAL A 167 -5.10 4.26 -8.48
C VAL A 167 -4.46 5.39 -7.69
N PHE A 168 -4.52 6.62 -8.20
CA PHE A 168 -4.01 7.81 -7.53
C PHE A 168 -4.67 8.03 -6.16
N HIS A 169 -6.01 7.99 -6.08
CA HIS A 169 -6.75 8.14 -4.81
C HIS A 169 -6.31 7.10 -3.77
N ARG A 170 -6.26 5.82 -4.17
CA ARG A 170 -5.92 4.73 -3.25
C ARG A 170 -4.49 4.83 -2.76
N ILE A 171 -3.53 5.12 -3.63
CA ILE A 171 -2.12 5.29 -3.27
C ILE A 171 -1.92 6.51 -2.37
N ARG A 172 -2.60 7.62 -2.65
CA ARG A 172 -2.59 8.81 -1.80
C ARG A 172 -3.18 8.52 -0.42
N LYS A 173 -4.28 7.75 -0.35
CA LYS A 173 -4.88 7.30 0.91
C LYS A 173 -3.90 6.44 1.71
N THR A 174 -3.28 5.43 1.10
CA THR A 174 -2.28 4.56 1.76
C THR A 174 -1.12 5.39 2.32
N PHE A 175 -0.62 6.37 1.58
CA PHE A 175 0.40 7.29 2.07
C PHE A 175 -0.06 8.09 3.30
N LEU A 176 -1.25 8.68 3.23
CA LEU A 176 -1.80 9.48 4.33
C LEU A 176 -2.05 8.65 5.58
N ASP A 177 -2.58 7.44 5.43
CA ASP A 177 -2.82 6.53 6.55
C ASP A 177 -1.47 6.15 7.20
N GLU A 178 -0.47 5.78 6.41
CA GLU A 178 0.84 5.40 6.94
C GLU A 178 1.55 6.56 7.63
N LEU A 179 1.57 7.74 7.02
CA LEU A 179 2.15 8.96 7.62
C LEU A 179 1.43 9.31 8.93
N GLN A 180 0.10 9.21 8.95
CA GLN A 180 -0.69 9.44 10.15
C GLN A 180 -0.36 8.44 11.25
N ALA A 181 -0.18 7.16 10.92
CA ALA A 181 0.19 6.14 11.89
C ALA A 181 1.55 6.46 12.53
N TYR A 182 2.56 6.83 11.74
CA TYR A 182 3.84 7.26 12.28
C TYR A 182 3.71 8.48 13.20
N ASN A 183 2.94 9.50 12.80
CA ASN A 183 2.73 10.71 13.61
C ASN A 183 2.03 10.41 14.94
N GLN A 184 1.06 9.48 14.96
CA GLN A 184 0.33 9.12 16.17
C GLN A 184 1.12 8.17 17.08
N LEU A 185 1.98 7.33 16.52
CA LEU A 185 2.76 6.33 17.25
C LEU A 185 4.18 6.80 17.58
N ILE A 186 4.37 8.12 17.72
CA ILE A 186 5.69 8.74 17.93
C ILE A 186 6.43 8.14 19.14
N ASP A 187 5.72 7.85 20.23
CA ASP A 187 6.29 7.29 21.46
C ASP A 187 6.74 5.83 21.29
N LEU A 188 6.25 5.13 20.27
CA LEU A 188 6.62 3.74 19.97
C LEU A 188 7.76 3.66 18.92
N GLN A 189 8.12 4.79 18.30
CA GLN A 189 9.17 4.84 17.30
C GLN A 189 10.56 4.63 17.90
N GLY A 190 11.33 3.73 17.31
CA GLY A 190 12.60 3.24 17.83
C GLY A 190 12.45 2.12 18.88
N GLU A 191 11.27 1.94 19.48
CA GLU A 191 10.99 0.88 20.45
C GLU A 191 10.37 -0.36 19.80
N CYS A 192 9.22 -0.24 19.17
CA CYS A 192 8.59 -1.38 18.48
C CYS A 192 8.08 -1.02 17.08
N ILE A 193 8.40 0.19 16.62
CA ILE A 193 8.10 0.73 15.29
C ILE A 193 9.37 1.42 14.79
N PRO A 194 9.76 1.33 13.50
CA PRO A 194 10.89 2.10 12.99
C PRO A 194 10.67 3.60 13.18
N LYS A 195 11.75 4.39 13.28
CA LYS A 195 11.61 5.85 13.29
C LYS A 195 11.23 6.38 11.90
N LEU A 196 10.24 7.27 11.84
CA LEU A 196 10.04 8.15 10.69
C LEU A 196 11.16 9.18 10.70
N ILE A 197 11.96 9.22 9.63
CA ILE A 197 13.03 10.20 9.46
C ILE A 197 12.44 11.47 8.83
N SER A 198 11.69 11.32 7.73
CA SER A 198 11.05 12.46 7.08
C SER A 198 9.93 12.03 6.14
N GLU A 199 8.94 12.91 5.94
CA GLU A 199 8.10 12.91 4.75
C GLU A 199 8.94 13.44 3.58
N ILE A 200 8.78 12.88 2.39
CA ILE A 200 9.49 13.35 1.20
C ILE A 200 8.56 13.43 0.00
N THR A 201 8.96 14.19 -1.01
CA THR A 201 8.39 14.15 -2.35
C THR A 201 9.48 13.92 -3.39
N LEU A 202 9.10 13.28 -4.50
CA LEU A 202 9.93 13.07 -5.67
C LEU A 202 9.18 13.57 -6.90
N ASP A 203 9.76 14.52 -7.63
CA ASP A 203 9.19 15.02 -8.88
C ASP A 203 9.20 13.94 -9.97
N TYR A 204 8.10 13.83 -10.71
CA TYR A 204 8.08 13.02 -11.92
C TYR A 204 8.95 13.68 -13.00
N PRO A 205 9.67 12.90 -13.81
CA PRO A 205 10.52 13.42 -14.88
C PRO A 205 9.75 14.18 -15.99
N SER A 206 8.42 14.08 -16.03
CA SER A 206 7.57 14.75 -17.02
C SER A 206 7.32 16.22 -16.64
N LYS A 207 7.85 17.14 -17.47
CA LYS A 207 7.71 18.61 -17.34
C LYS A 207 6.35 19.15 -17.77
N THR A 208 5.23 18.50 -17.47
CA THR A 208 3.93 19.15 -17.67
C THR A 208 3.81 20.28 -16.65
N THR A 209 3.96 21.52 -17.12
CA THR A 209 3.96 22.73 -16.28
C THR A 209 2.57 23.06 -15.73
N GLU A 210 1.51 22.44 -16.24
CA GLU A 210 0.13 22.71 -15.82
C GLU A 210 -0.39 21.67 -14.83
N GLY A 211 -1.12 22.14 -13.81
CA GLY A 211 -1.73 21.31 -12.77
C GLY A 211 -1.09 21.46 -11.38
N SER A 212 -1.82 20.96 -10.37
CA SER A 212 -1.35 20.97 -8.98
C SER A 212 -0.07 20.12 -8.82
N PRO A 213 0.92 20.57 -8.02
CA PRO A 213 2.11 19.79 -7.67
C PRO A 213 1.78 18.37 -7.18
N LEU A 214 0.62 18.21 -6.53
CA LEU A 214 0.09 16.94 -6.04
C LEU A 214 0.04 15.84 -7.12
N PHE A 215 -0.21 16.20 -8.39
CA PHE A 215 -0.34 15.23 -9.48
C PHE A 215 0.99 14.96 -10.21
N ARG A 216 2.02 15.76 -9.92
CA ARG A 216 3.34 15.73 -10.56
C ARG A 216 4.43 15.12 -9.69
N GLN A 217 4.09 14.78 -8.45
CA GLN A 217 5.02 14.25 -7.46
C GLN A 217 4.56 12.88 -6.97
N ALA A 218 5.52 12.02 -6.69
CA ALA A 218 5.32 10.88 -5.80
C ALA A 218 5.58 11.34 -4.37
N SER A 219 4.59 11.20 -3.50
CA SER A 219 4.82 11.33 -2.07
C SER A 219 5.56 10.10 -1.53
N GLY A 220 6.30 10.26 -0.45
CA GLY A 220 7.01 9.16 0.17
C GLY A 220 7.32 9.41 1.63
N ILE A 221 7.83 8.36 2.26
CA ILE A 221 8.41 8.45 3.60
C ILE A 221 9.79 7.82 3.61
N LEU A 222 10.66 8.44 4.38
CA LEU A 222 11.96 7.92 4.73
C LEU A 222 11.90 7.41 6.17
N ILE A 223 12.22 6.14 6.38
CA ILE A 223 12.13 5.48 7.68
C ILE A 223 13.44 4.78 8.04
N GLN A 224 13.65 4.57 9.34
CA GLN A 224 14.80 3.88 9.88
C GLN A 224 14.98 2.50 9.22
N HIS A 225 16.21 2.23 8.78
CA HIS A 225 16.59 0.89 8.37
C HIS A 225 16.69 -0.04 9.59
N ILE A 226 16.06 -1.20 9.51
CA ILE A 226 16.14 -2.25 10.52
C ILE A 226 16.84 -3.46 9.90
N ASP A 227 18.05 -3.77 10.38
CA ASP A 227 18.76 -5.00 10.03
C ASP A 227 18.11 -6.19 10.74
N GLY A 228 17.23 -6.88 10.02
CA GLY A 228 16.46 -7.99 10.56
C GLY A 228 15.80 -8.84 9.49
N PHE A 229 14.97 -9.79 9.92
CA PHE A 229 14.22 -10.68 9.06
C PHE A 229 12.72 -10.68 9.44
N PRO A 230 11.80 -10.97 8.51
CA PRO A 230 10.38 -11.05 8.83
C PRO A 230 10.08 -12.17 9.85
N LEU A 231 9.15 -11.95 10.78
CA LEU A 231 8.75 -12.93 11.80
C LEU A 231 8.29 -14.26 11.19
N SER A 232 7.76 -14.26 9.96
CA SER A 232 7.43 -15.47 9.21
C SER A 232 8.62 -16.40 8.95
N GLU A 233 9.85 -15.90 9.04
CA GLU A 233 11.09 -16.65 8.80
C GLU A 233 11.78 -17.11 10.10
N LEU A 234 11.18 -16.84 11.26
CA LEU A 234 11.80 -17.05 12.57
C LEU A 234 12.44 -18.43 12.76
N VAL A 235 11.73 -19.49 12.39
CA VAL A 235 12.19 -20.88 12.58
C VAL A 235 13.42 -21.18 11.74
N GLY A 236 13.52 -20.59 10.54
CA GLY A 236 14.67 -20.78 9.67
C GLY A 236 15.89 -19.97 10.14
N GLN A 237 15.66 -18.78 10.68
CA GLN A 237 16.71 -17.85 11.10
C GLN A 237 17.25 -18.15 12.51
N ILE A 238 16.39 -18.69 13.38
CA ILE A 238 16.72 -19.09 14.75
C ILE A 238 16.25 -20.53 14.96
N PRO A 239 16.97 -21.54 14.47
CA PRO A 239 16.53 -22.93 14.57
C PRO A 239 16.57 -23.45 16.01
N ASN A 240 15.58 -24.27 16.38
CA ASN A 240 15.52 -25.05 17.63
C ASN A 240 15.73 -24.24 18.93
N ASN A 241 15.17 -23.03 19.01
CA ASN A 241 15.26 -22.21 20.22
C ASN A 241 13.90 -21.72 20.72
N PRO A 242 13.06 -22.61 21.30
CA PRO A 242 11.72 -22.27 21.76
C PRO A 242 11.68 -21.09 22.76
N PRO A 243 12.57 -20.98 23.77
CA PRO A 243 12.55 -19.85 24.69
C PRO A 243 12.76 -18.49 24.01
N VAL A 244 13.63 -18.44 22.97
CA VAL A 244 13.82 -17.22 22.18
C VAL A 244 12.58 -16.90 21.35
N TRP A 245 11.95 -17.92 20.74
CA TRP A 245 10.73 -17.72 19.95
C TRP A 245 9.58 -17.18 20.79
N GLU A 246 9.38 -17.72 21.98
CA GLU A 246 8.35 -17.25 22.92
C GLU A 246 8.58 -15.78 23.30
N ARG A 247 9.82 -15.38 23.61
CA ARG A 247 10.14 -13.97 23.91
C ARG A 247 9.87 -13.04 22.75
N ILE A 248 10.25 -13.42 21.53
CA ILE A 248 9.99 -12.62 20.31
C ILE A 248 8.49 -12.48 20.08
N LEU A 249 7.72 -13.53 20.31
CA LEU A 249 6.27 -13.49 20.15
C LEU A 249 5.58 -12.63 21.19
N GLN A 250 6.02 -12.69 22.43
CA GLN A 250 5.53 -11.80 23.48
C GLN A 250 5.76 -10.33 23.12
N GLN A 251 6.95 -10.00 22.58
CA GLN A 251 7.22 -8.65 22.10
C GLN A 251 6.30 -8.25 20.94
N ALA A 252 6.06 -9.16 19.97
CA ALA A 252 5.16 -8.89 18.85
C ALA A 252 3.72 -8.66 19.33
N MET A 253 3.22 -9.51 20.23
CA MET A 253 1.89 -9.35 20.81
C MET A 253 1.75 -8.00 21.52
N ARG A 254 2.74 -7.67 22.37
CA ARG A 254 2.79 -6.41 23.09
C ARG A 254 2.83 -5.19 22.16
N ALA A 255 3.56 -5.27 21.05
CA ALA A 255 3.59 -4.18 20.06
C ALA A 255 2.20 -3.92 19.48
N GLY A 256 1.45 -4.98 19.14
CA GLY A 256 0.04 -4.88 18.73
C GLY A 256 -0.84 -4.19 19.77
N ASP A 257 -0.72 -4.59 21.04
CA ASP A 257 -1.50 -4.02 22.14
C ASP A 257 -1.15 -2.56 22.42
N LEU A 258 0.13 -2.20 22.33
CA LEU A 258 0.60 -0.82 22.50
C LEU A 258 0.06 0.11 21.40
N MET A 259 0.05 -0.34 20.14
CA MET A 259 -0.53 0.42 19.03
C MET A 259 -2.04 0.64 19.22
N ASN A 260 -2.76 -0.42 19.60
CA ASN A 260 -4.18 -0.33 19.89
C ASN A 260 -4.43 0.65 21.05
N GLY A 261 -3.63 0.58 22.11
CA GLY A 261 -3.70 1.51 23.25
C GLY A 261 -3.40 2.96 22.88
N ALA A 262 -2.57 3.20 21.86
CA ALA A 262 -2.29 4.52 21.29
C ALA A 262 -3.35 4.97 20.26
N GLY A 263 -4.45 4.23 20.10
CA GLY A 263 -5.56 4.60 19.22
C GLY A 263 -5.33 4.28 17.74
N VAL A 264 -4.44 3.33 17.42
CA VAL A 264 -4.17 2.86 16.05
C VAL A 264 -4.32 1.34 15.96
N ILE A 265 -5.23 0.89 15.10
CA ILE A 265 -5.35 -0.53 14.74
C ILE A 265 -4.63 -0.73 13.41
N HIS A 266 -3.60 -1.57 13.42
CA HIS A 266 -2.91 -1.99 12.21
C HIS A 266 -3.70 -3.13 11.54
N GLU A 267 -4.44 -2.83 10.46
CA GLU A 267 -5.36 -3.79 9.83
C GLU A 267 -4.64 -4.88 9.02
N ASP A 268 -3.38 -4.64 8.65
CA ASP A 268 -2.50 -5.59 7.98
C ASP A 268 -1.41 -6.16 8.92
N TYR A 269 -1.74 -6.33 10.21
CA TYR A 269 -0.80 -6.84 11.21
C TYR A 269 -0.60 -8.35 11.08
N HIS A 270 0.37 -8.76 10.25
CA HIS A 270 0.70 -10.17 10.00
C HIS A 270 2.22 -10.45 10.09
N LEU A 271 2.59 -11.73 10.15
CA LEU A 271 3.97 -12.20 10.38
C LEU A 271 5.04 -11.67 9.41
N LYS A 272 4.65 -11.13 8.25
CA LYS A 272 5.61 -10.54 7.28
C LYS A 272 5.83 -9.04 7.50
N ASN A 273 4.91 -8.39 8.20
CA ASN A 273 4.93 -6.97 8.54
C ASN A 273 5.46 -6.74 9.97
N ILE A 274 6.17 -7.74 10.51
CA ILE A 274 6.86 -7.67 11.78
C ILE A 274 8.29 -8.11 11.50
N LEU A 275 9.26 -7.20 11.65
CA LEU A 275 10.67 -7.50 11.56
C LEU A 275 11.22 -7.92 12.91
N VAL A 276 12.13 -8.88 12.90
CA VAL A 276 12.93 -9.31 14.05
C VAL A 276 14.36 -8.86 13.81
N ALA A 277 14.79 -7.86 14.56
CA ALA A 277 16.15 -7.34 14.56
C ALA A 277 16.98 -8.07 15.60
N ARG A 278 18.21 -8.43 15.23
CA ARG A 278 19.17 -9.03 16.15
C ARG A 278 20.00 -7.91 16.79
N GLY A 279 19.98 -7.83 18.12
CA GLY A 279 20.87 -6.98 18.90
C GLY A 279 22.16 -7.71 19.28
N GLU A 280 22.84 -7.20 20.31
CA GLU A 280 24.02 -7.86 20.86
C GLU A 280 23.65 -9.18 21.55
N GLY A 281 24.40 -10.25 21.23
CA GLY A 281 24.15 -11.59 21.77
C GLY A 281 22.85 -12.23 21.26
N ASP A 282 22.05 -12.72 22.20
CA ASP A 282 20.74 -13.37 21.97
C ASP A 282 19.56 -12.42 22.26
N TYR A 283 19.82 -11.11 22.30
CA TYR A 283 18.78 -10.11 22.41
C TYR A 283 18.16 -9.85 21.03
N PHE A 284 16.84 -10.02 20.94
CA PHE A 284 16.08 -9.75 19.73
C PHE A 284 15.03 -8.69 20.03
N LYS A 285 14.78 -7.83 19.04
CA LYS A 285 13.79 -6.75 19.12
C LYS A 285 12.87 -6.82 17.92
N VAL A 286 11.58 -6.59 18.14
CA VAL A 286 10.59 -6.63 17.07
C VAL A 286 10.18 -5.23 16.62
N TYR A 287 9.87 -5.10 15.33
CA TYR A 287 9.43 -3.85 14.73
C TYR A 287 8.22 -4.10 13.83
N ALA A 288 7.09 -3.48 14.13
CA ALA A 288 5.94 -3.42 13.24
C ALA A 288 6.23 -2.46 12.08
N ILE A 289 5.90 -2.87 10.86
CA ILE A 289 6.14 -2.11 9.62
C ILE A 289 4.90 -2.13 8.72
N ASP A 290 4.89 -1.29 7.68
CA ASP A 290 3.84 -1.25 6.65
C ASP A 290 2.46 -0.82 7.17
N PHE A 291 2.37 0.43 7.64
CA PHE A 291 1.14 1.02 8.19
C PHE A 291 0.20 1.59 7.12
N GLY A 292 0.32 1.15 5.87
CA GLY A 292 -0.51 1.61 4.75
C GLY A 292 -2.00 1.29 4.87
N LYS A 293 -2.37 0.48 5.87
CA LYS A 293 -3.75 0.16 6.25
C LYS A 293 -3.88 0.21 7.77
N CYS A 294 -4.39 1.34 8.23
CA CYS A 294 -4.67 1.59 9.64
C CYS A 294 -6.08 2.14 9.83
N LEU A 295 -6.68 1.74 10.94
CA LEU A 295 -7.90 2.36 11.47
C LEU A 295 -7.53 3.17 12.70
N PHE A 296 -7.94 4.44 12.70
CA PHE A 296 -7.66 5.37 13.79
C PHE A 296 -8.86 5.51 14.71
N GLN A 297 -8.60 5.68 16.01
CA GLN A 297 -9.65 5.93 17.01
C GLN A 297 -10.52 7.14 16.66
N ARG A 298 -9.92 8.21 16.14
CA ARG A 298 -10.63 9.43 15.72
C ARG A 298 -11.62 9.21 14.57
N ASP A 299 -11.43 8.14 13.80
CA ASP A 299 -12.30 7.78 12.67
C ASP A 299 -13.45 6.87 13.10
N CYS A 300 -13.46 6.43 14.36
CA CYS A 300 -14.48 5.57 14.93
C CYS A 300 -15.51 6.40 15.70
N LYS A 301 -16.70 5.83 15.90
CA LYS A 301 -17.73 6.46 16.73
C LYS A 301 -17.25 6.56 18.18
N THR A 302 -17.34 7.76 18.75
CA THR A 302 -17.16 7.95 20.19
C THR A 302 -18.37 7.35 20.91
N THR A 303 -18.12 6.31 21.69
CA THR A 303 -19.15 5.56 22.41
C THR A 303 -18.55 4.93 23.66
N SER A 304 -19.33 4.88 24.74
CA SER A 304 -18.97 4.18 25.97
C SER A 304 -19.41 2.73 25.96
N ASP A 305 -20.21 2.31 24.98
CA ASP A 305 -20.62 0.93 24.80
C ASP A 305 -19.49 0.12 24.13
N PRO A 306 -18.84 -0.83 24.83
CA PRO A 306 -17.77 -1.63 24.27
C PRO A 306 -18.24 -2.59 23.16
N GLU A 307 -19.54 -2.82 23.02
CA GLU A 307 -20.14 -3.69 22.00
C GLU A 307 -20.59 -2.92 20.74
N ASP A 308 -20.52 -1.59 20.75
CA ASP A 308 -20.86 -0.80 19.56
C ASP A 308 -19.84 -1.09 18.45
N ARG A 309 -20.32 -1.70 17.37
CA ARG A 309 -19.50 -2.14 16.23
C ARG A 309 -18.77 -1.00 15.53
N ARG A 310 -19.23 0.25 15.71
CA ARG A 310 -18.59 1.47 15.19
C ARG A 310 -17.60 2.08 16.17
N GLY A 311 -17.55 1.60 17.42
CA GLY A 311 -16.62 2.04 18.45
C GLY A 311 -15.23 1.43 18.29
N PHE A 312 -14.19 2.22 18.58
CA PHE A 312 -12.80 1.77 18.44
C PHE A 312 -12.48 0.55 19.32
N ALA A 313 -13.03 0.47 20.54
CA ALA A 313 -12.79 -0.65 21.45
C ALA A 313 -13.25 -1.99 20.85
N TYR A 314 -14.45 -2.02 20.25
CA TYR A 314 -14.96 -3.19 19.55
C TYR A 314 -14.04 -3.59 18.39
N ARG A 315 -13.60 -2.60 17.60
CA ARG A 315 -12.70 -2.81 16.46
C ARG A 315 -11.34 -3.36 16.86
N ALA A 316 -10.73 -2.79 17.90
CA ALA A 316 -9.44 -3.23 18.40
C ALA A 316 -9.51 -4.68 18.91
N ARG A 317 -10.61 -5.03 19.58
CA ARG A 317 -10.88 -6.40 20.02
C ARG A 317 -11.06 -7.37 18.85
N LEU A 318 -11.78 -6.97 17.80
CA LEU A 318 -12.01 -7.80 16.62
C LEU A 318 -10.73 -8.01 15.81
N ALA A 319 -9.93 -6.95 15.63
CA ALA A 319 -8.64 -7.03 14.96
C ALA A 319 -7.68 -7.97 15.72
N ALA A 320 -7.73 -7.95 17.05
CA ALA A 320 -6.98 -8.87 17.91
C ALA A 320 -5.48 -8.95 17.53
N ASN A 321 -4.87 -7.81 17.15
CA ASN A 321 -3.51 -7.73 16.61
C ASN A 321 -2.50 -8.59 17.37
N GLY A 322 -2.49 -8.52 18.70
CA GLY A 322 -1.64 -9.38 19.53
C GLY A 322 -2.04 -10.86 19.48
N PRO A 323 -3.22 -11.24 20.00
CA PRO A 323 -3.66 -12.64 20.06
C PRO A 323 -3.65 -13.38 18.72
N GLU A 324 -4.03 -12.71 17.62
CA GLU A 324 -4.08 -13.32 16.30
C GLU A 324 -2.67 -13.66 15.78
N ILE A 325 -1.68 -12.78 15.99
CA ILE A 325 -0.28 -13.05 15.67
C ILE A 325 0.26 -14.23 16.47
N GLY A 326 -0.01 -14.26 17.78
CA GLY A 326 0.38 -15.36 18.66
C GLY A 326 -0.16 -16.71 18.15
N ALA A 327 -1.47 -16.77 17.83
CA ALA A 327 -2.12 -17.97 17.32
C ALA A 327 -1.59 -18.39 15.94
N LYS A 328 -1.36 -17.44 15.02
CA LYS A 328 -0.76 -17.72 13.70
C LYS A 328 0.64 -18.30 13.86
N MET A 329 1.45 -17.75 14.76
CA MET A 329 2.81 -18.24 14.96
C MET A 329 2.87 -19.62 15.60
N LYS A 330 2.10 -19.86 16.67
CA LYS A 330 2.06 -21.18 17.33
C LYS A 330 1.78 -22.28 16.30
N ARG A 331 0.79 -22.07 15.44
CA ARG A 331 0.45 -22.98 14.33
C ARG A 331 1.61 -23.14 13.35
N MET A 332 2.31 -22.06 13.00
CA MET A 332 3.44 -22.10 12.09
C MET A 332 4.62 -22.91 12.67
N VAL A 333 5.02 -22.63 13.92
CA VAL A 333 6.12 -23.31 14.61
C VAL A 333 5.82 -24.80 14.75
N HIS A 334 4.64 -25.15 15.25
CA HIS A 334 4.23 -26.54 15.41
C HIS A 334 4.25 -27.29 14.06
N ARG A 335 3.71 -26.68 13.00
CA ARG A 335 3.72 -27.28 11.66
C ARG A 335 5.13 -27.50 11.10
N LEU A 336 6.07 -26.58 11.35
CA LEU A 336 7.42 -26.65 10.79
C LEU A 336 8.40 -27.50 11.61
N THR A 337 8.15 -27.66 12.91
CA THR A 337 9.14 -28.24 13.84
C THR A 337 8.58 -29.36 14.72
N GLY A 338 7.26 -29.51 14.80
CA GLY A 338 6.59 -30.38 15.77
C GLY A 338 6.56 -29.82 17.20
N ILE A 339 7.23 -28.69 17.47
CA ILE A 339 7.32 -28.10 18.82
C ILE A 339 6.09 -27.24 19.12
N THR A 340 5.52 -27.42 20.30
CA THR A 340 4.50 -26.53 20.85
C THR A 340 5.17 -25.47 21.72
N ILE A 341 4.86 -24.20 21.45
CA ILE A 341 5.32 -23.05 22.23
C ILE A 341 4.14 -22.46 23.01
N ASN A 342 4.37 -22.07 24.26
CA ASN A 342 3.33 -21.60 25.16
C ASN A 342 3.03 -20.11 24.93
N SER A 343 1.77 -19.71 25.19
CA SER A 343 1.46 -18.27 25.28
C SER A 343 1.96 -17.75 26.63
N PRO A 344 2.33 -16.46 26.73
CA PRO A 344 2.49 -15.83 28.04
C PRO A 344 1.22 -16.06 28.88
N GLY A 345 1.38 -16.71 30.04
CA GLY A 345 0.27 -17.01 30.98
C GLY A 345 -0.26 -18.45 30.94
N GLU A 346 0.18 -19.30 30.01
CA GLU A 346 -0.09 -20.74 30.05
C GLU A 346 1.04 -21.46 30.82
N PRO A 347 0.73 -22.29 31.83
CA PRO A 347 1.76 -23.05 32.53
C PRO A 347 2.46 -24.01 31.58
N SER A 348 3.78 -24.07 31.67
CA SER A 348 4.60 -25.06 30.97
C SER A 348 4.12 -26.46 31.33
N SER A 349 3.72 -27.24 30.33
CA SER A 349 3.39 -28.67 30.51
C SER A 349 4.64 -29.53 30.52
#